data_AF-A0A358BD82-F1
#
_entry.id   AF-A0A358BD82-F1
#
_cell.length_a   1.000
_cell.length_b   1.000
_cell.length_c   1.000
_cell.angle_alpha   90.00
_cell.angle_beta   90.00
_cell.angle_gamma   90.00
#
_symmetry.space_group_name_H-M   'P 1'
#
loop_
_entity.id
_entity.type
_entity.pdbx_description
1 polymer ?
#
loop_
_entity_poly.entity_id
_entity_poly.type
_entity_poly.pdbx_seq_one_letter_code
_entity_poly.pdbx_strand_id
1 'polypeptide(L)'
;MYLPPYHRLDDRDALFSLIDAHPLGTWVCQSAGGLIVNHIPFLLDRSQGPHGTLLGHVARANTVWHELHTATPCVVAFQGPQAYITPGWYPGKAEHGRVVPTWNYTVAHAHGVAHVIEDRDRLLDQLNRLTHAHEARQAAPWHVADAPADFIDSLMRAIVCIEIPIHRLEGKLKASQDEAWADRVCTVNGLRAYPGEAAQAMADLVQNALDTHNRP
;
A
#
# COMPACT_ATOMS: atom_id res chain seq x y z
N MET A 1 -9.22 5.03 10.83
CA MET A 1 -10.09 4.48 9.77
C MET A 1 -11.33 3.84 10.41
N TYR A 2 -12.54 3.96 9.85
CA TYR A 2 -13.69 3.17 10.36
C TYR A 2 -13.52 1.69 9.98
N LEU A 3 -13.49 0.82 10.99
CA LEU A 3 -13.00 -0.54 10.85
C LEU A 3 -13.83 -1.55 11.67
N PRO A 4 -14.95 -2.05 11.11
CA PRO A 4 -15.71 -3.14 11.70
C PRO A 4 -14.84 -4.41 11.89
N PRO A 5 -15.11 -5.25 12.90
CA PRO A 5 -14.27 -6.42 13.21
C PRO A 5 -14.02 -7.36 12.02
N TYR A 6 -15.05 -7.67 11.24
CA TYR A 6 -14.96 -8.56 10.06
C TYR A 6 -14.15 -7.98 8.89
N HIS A 7 -13.82 -6.68 8.93
CA HIS A 7 -12.99 -6.01 7.94
C HIS A 7 -11.57 -5.71 8.43
N ARG A 8 -11.25 -6.02 9.69
CA ARG A 8 -9.91 -5.81 10.23
C ARG A 8 -8.92 -6.74 9.55
N LEU A 9 -7.82 -6.19 9.06
CA LEU A 9 -6.65 -6.94 8.66
C LEU A 9 -5.55 -6.65 9.69
N ASP A 10 -5.46 -7.49 10.72
CA ASP A 10 -4.50 -7.33 11.82
C ASP A 10 -3.23 -8.18 11.64
N ASP A 11 -3.22 -9.10 10.66
CA ASP A 11 -2.04 -9.90 10.33
C ASP A 11 -0.94 -8.99 9.76
N ARG A 12 0.14 -8.86 10.54
CA ARG A 12 1.27 -8.00 10.19
C ARG A 12 1.98 -8.45 8.93
N ASP A 13 2.15 -9.75 8.72
CA ASP A 13 2.87 -10.26 7.56
C ASP A 13 2.03 -10.07 6.29
N ALA A 14 0.70 -10.17 6.40
CA ALA A 14 -0.21 -9.80 5.32
C ALA A 14 -0.13 -8.29 5.01
N LEU A 15 -0.04 -7.42 6.03
CA LEU A 15 0.12 -5.98 5.83
C LEU A 15 1.45 -5.61 5.18
N PHE A 16 2.55 -6.26 5.60
CA PHE A 16 3.86 -6.06 4.98
C PHE A 16 3.85 -6.51 3.53
N SER A 17 3.25 -7.68 3.25
CA SER A 17 3.10 -8.18 1.88
C SER A 17 2.26 -7.24 1.01
N LEU A 18 1.22 -6.63 1.57
CA LEU A 18 0.41 -5.62 0.89
C LEU A 18 1.23 -4.37 0.53
N ILE A 19 2.06 -3.87 1.46
CA ILE A 19 2.96 -2.72 1.21
C ILE A 19 3.95 -3.05 0.09
N ASP A 20 4.59 -4.22 0.14
CA ASP A 20 5.61 -4.62 -0.86
C ASP A 20 4.99 -4.85 -2.25
N ALA A 21 3.76 -5.37 -2.31
CA ALA A 21 3.04 -5.57 -3.56
C ALA A 21 2.53 -4.25 -4.17
N HIS A 22 2.27 -3.23 -3.34
CA HIS A 22 1.73 -1.93 -3.74
C HIS A 22 2.57 -0.77 -3.22
N PRO A 23 3.86 -0.65 -3.62
CA PRO A 23 4.84 0.22 -2.97
C PRO A 23 4.66 1.71 -3.25
N LEU A 24 3.85 2.09 -4.25
CA LEU A 24 3.52 3.49 -4.53
C LEU A 24 2.50 3.98 -3.50
N GLY A 25 2.99 4.62 -2.43
CA GLY A 25 2.16 5.09 -1.32
C GLY A 25 1.60 6.50 -1.56
N THR A 26 0.35 6.71 -1.16
CA THR A 26 -0.22 8.06 -0.98
C THR A 26 0.21 8.58 0.39
N TRP A 27 1.20 9.46 0.41
CA TRP A 27 1.78 10.04 1.60
C TRP A 27 1.13 11.39 1.92
N VAL A 28 0.52 11.48 3.09
CA VAL A 28 -0.17 12.67 3.59
C VAL A 28 0.55 13.21 4.81
N CYS A 29 0.92 14.48 4.77
CA CYS A 29 1.57 15.21 5.86
C CYS A 29 0.76 16.42 6.28
N GLN A 30 0.91 16.80 7.55
CA GLN A 30 0.48 18.11 8.02
C GLN A 30 1.58 19.15 7.77
N SER A 31 1.22 20.30 7.21
CA SER A 31 2.07 21.48 7.13
C SER A 31 1.37 22.72 7.65
N ALA A 32 2.12 23.83 7.74
CA ALA A 32 1.56 25.12 8.16
C ALA A 32 0.44 25.61 7.22
N GLY A 33 0.49 25.23 5.93
CA GLY A 33 -0.50 25.61 4.92
C GLY A 33 -1.69 24.66 4.80
N GLY A 34 -1.70 23.53 5.53
CA GLY A 34 -2.75 22.51 5.45
C GLY A 34 -2.19 21.11 5.23
N LEU A 35 -2.95 20.26 4.55
CA LEU A 35 -2.50 18.90 4.20
C LEU A 35 -1.76 18.91 2.87
N ILE A 36 -0.57 18.31 2.85
CA ILE A 36 0.16 18.01 1.62
C ILE A 36 -0.04 16.55 1.29
N VAL A 37 -0.25 16.24 0.01
CA VAL A 37 -0.39 14.87 -0.48
C VAL A 37 0.62 14.63 -1.59
N ASN A 38 1.44 13.60 -1.43
CA ASN A 38 2.42 13.14 -2.41
C ASN A 38 2.18 11.67 -2.75
N HIS A 39 2.59 11.25 -3.94
CA HIS A 39 2.60 9.85 -4.35
C HIS A 39 4.04 9.46 -4.65
N ILE A 40 4.64 8.63 -3.81
CA ILE A 40 6.03 8.20 -3.98
C ILE A 40 6.20 6.71 -3.68
N PRO A 41 7.17 6.04 -4.31
CA PRO A 41 7.55 4.68 -3.93
C PRO A 41 8.14 4.66 -2.53
N PHE A 42 7.74 3.67 -1.74
CA PHE A 42 8.37 3.35 -0.47
C PHE A 42 8.85 1.90 -0.46
N LEU A 43 10.01 1.68 0.16
CA LEU A 43 10.48 0.39 0.60
C LEU A 43 10.19 0.24 2.09
N LEU A 44 9.65 -0.91 2.50
CA LEU A 44 9.47 -1.23 3.92
C LEU A 44 10.72 -1.91 4.47
N ASP A 45 11.46 -1.22 5.35
CA ASP A 45 12.51 -1.82 6.16
C ASP A 45 11.91 -2.46 7.42
N ARG A 46 11.73 -3.79 7.37
CA ARG A 46 11.16 -4.57 8.47
C ARG A 46 12.10 -4.73 9.67
N SER A 47 13.38 -4.41 9.53
CA SER A 47 14.38 -4.58 10.60
C SER A 47 14.38 -3.44 11.62
N GLN A 48 13.75 -2.31 11.29
CA GLN A 48 13.79 -1.09 12.10
C GLN A 48 12.43 -0.78 12.73
N GLY A 49 12.31 -1.10 14.03
CA GLY A 49 11.09 -0.89 14.81
C GLY A 49 10.05 -2.01 14.68
N PRO A 50 9.01 -2.02 15.54
CA PRO A 50 8.05 -3.13 15.63
C PRO A 50 7.15 -3.29 14.41
N HIS A 51 6.91 -2.20 13.67
CA HIS A 51 6.11 -2.15 12.45
C HIS A 51 6.95 -1.82 11.20
N GLY A 52 8.29 -1.80 11.34
CA GLY A 52 9.21 -1.38 10.29
C GLY A 52 9.30 0.12 10.10
N THR A 53 10.12 0.53 9.14
CA THR A 53 10.36 1.92 8.73
C THR A 53 10.16 2.03 7.23
N LEU A 54 9.41 3.03 6.77
CA LEU A 54 9.28 3.31 5.34
C LEU A 54 10.45 4.17 4.86
N LEU A 55 11.00 3.79 3.73
CA LEU A 55 12.15 4.38 3.09
C LEU A 55 11.75 4.87 1.69
N GLY A 56 11.84 6.17 1.43
CA GLY A 56 11.53 6.76 0.13
C GLY A 56 12.40 7.97 -0.15
N HIS A 57 12.23 8.59 -1.30
CA HIS A 57 12.91 9.85 -1.63
C HIS A 57 12.01 10.77 -2.42
N VAL A 58 12.33 12.06 -2.36
CA VAL A 58 11.69 13.09 -3.19
C VAL A 58 12.75 13.92 -3.89
N ALA A 59 12.39 14.51 -5.03
CA ALA A 59 13.20 15.54 -5.65
C ALA A 59 13.37 16.72 -4.68
N ARG A 60 14.55 17.33 -4.64
CA ARG A 60 14.80 18.54 -3.83
C ARG A 60 13.87 19.70 -4.19
N ALA A 61 13.39 19.75 -5.43
CA ALA A 61 12.44 20.76 -5.87
C ALA A 61 11.02 20.56 -5.28
N ASN A 62 10.70 19.38 -4.75
CA ASN A 62 9.43 19.14 -4.06
C ASN A 62 9.47 19.85 -2.70
N THR A 63 8.54 20.75 -2.41
CA THR A 63 8.58 21.52 -1.16
C THR A 63 8.27 20.71 0.09
N VAL A 64 7.74 19.48 -0.06
CA VAL A 64 7.29 18.65 1.07
C VAL A 64 8.37 18.50 2.15
N TRP A 65 9.64 18.30 1.78
CA TRP A 65 10.72 18.08 2.75
C TRP A 65 11.09 19.33 3.54
N HIS A 66 10.85 20.53 3.00
CA HIS A 66 10.98 21.79 3.74
C HIS A 66 9.80 22.02 4.70
N GLU A 67 8.64 21.45 4.39
CA GLU A 67 7.42 21.57 5.20
C GLU A 67 7.37 20.56 6.35
N LEU A 68 8.24 19.53 6.32
CA LEU A 68 8.49 18.63 7.43
C LEU A 68 9.26 19.37 8.53
N HIS A 69 8.53 19.96 9.48
CA HIS A 69 9.12 20.48 10.71
C HIS A 69 9.60 19.30 11.58
N THR A 70 10.45 19.56 12.58
CA THR A 70 10.89 18.54 13.54
C THR A 70 9.66 17.81 14.10
N ALA A 71 9.53 16.54 13.71
CA ALA A 71 8.47 15.61 14.06
C ALA A 71 7.08 15.79 13.41
N THR A 72 6.99 16.17 12.12
CA THR A 72 5.71 16.19 11.38
C THR A 72 5.04 14.80 11.35
N PRO A 73 3.84 14.64 11.95
CA PRO A 73 3.05 13.43 11.82
C PRO A 73 2.57 13.24 10.39
N CYS A 74 2.58 12.00 9.93
CA CYS A 74 2.12 11.66 8.59
C CYS A 74 1.47 10.27 8.55
N VAL A 75 0.74 10.04 7.47
CA VAL A 75 0.20 8.72 7.13
C VAL A 75 0.56 8.40 5.68
N VAL A 76 0.95 7.15 5.44
CA VAL A 76 1.11 6.60 4.09
C VAL A 76 0.05 5.54 3.88
N ALA A 77 -0.78 5.71 2.85
CA ALA A 77 -1.77 4.73 2.44
C ALA A 77 -1.27 3.90 1.25
N PHE A 78 -1.27 2.59 1.41
CA PHE A 78 -0.94 1.62 0.36
C PHE A 78 -2.22 0.91 -0.06
N GLN A 79 -2.72 1.30 -1.23
CA GLN A 79 -3.98 0.82 -1.77
C GLN A 79 -3.75 -0.44 -2.60
N GLY A 80 -4.30 -1.56 -2.14
CA GLY A 80 -4.29 -2.82 -2.89
C GLY A 80 -5.46 -2.94 -3.86
N PRO A 81 -5.79 -4.18 -4.30
CA PRO A 81 -6.91 -4.44 -5.19
C PRO A 81 -8.22 -3.84 -4.66
N GLN A 82 -9.04 -3.35 -5.58
CA GLN A 82 -10.39 -2.88 -5.31
C GLN A 82 -11.32 -3.24 -6.48
N ALA A 83 -12.61 -3.43 -6.18
CA ALA A 83 -13.63 -3.62 -7.20
C ALA A 83 -15.00 -3.17 -6.71
N TYR A 84 -15.81 -2.68 -7.65
CA TYR A 84 -17.24 -2.52 -7.46
C TYR A 84 -17.92 -3.89 -7.44
N ILE A 85 -18.79 -4.10 -6.47
CA ILE A 85 -19.58 -5.32 -6.31
C ILE A 85 -21.04 -4.99 -6.60
N THR A 86 -21.56 -5.59 -7.66
CA THR A 86 -22.96 -5.42 -8.04
C THR A 86 -23.84 -6.44 -7.32
N PRO A 87 -24.99 -6.02 -6.76
CA PRO A 87 -25.95 -6.96 -6.20
C PRO A 87 -26.60 -7.80 -7.32
N GLY A 88 -26.35 -7.47 -8.59
CA GLY A 88 -26.75 -8.28 -9.74
C GLY A 88 -26.24 -9.71 -9.72
N TRP A 89 -25.18 -9.99 -8.96
CA TRP A 89 -24.64 -11.35 -8.80
C TRP A 89 -25.36 -12.18 -7.75
N TYR A 90 -26.09 -11.54 -6.82
CA TYR A 90 -26.63 -12.20 -5.63
C TYR A 90 -27.97 -12.88 -5.94
N PRO A 91 -28.16 -14.16 -5.54
CA PRO A 91 -29.48 -14.79 -5.56
C PRO A 91 -30.54 -13.97 -4.81
N GLY A 92 -30.15 -13.37 -3.67
CA GLY A 92 -30.99 -12.52 -2.84
C GLY A 92 -31.64 -11.33 -3.59
N LYS A 93 -31.06 -10.89 -4.71
CA LYS A 93 -31.67 -9.87 -5.58
C LYS A 93 -33.02 -10.34 -6.13
N ALA A 94 -33.09 -11.58 -6.61
CA ALA A 94 -34.31 -12.16 -7.14
C ALA A 94 -35.24 -12.63 -6.02
N GLU A 95 -34.69 -13.12 -4.91
CA GLU A 95 -35.48 -13.67 -3.79
C GLU A 95 -36.21 -12.59 -2.98
N HIS A 96 -35.53 -11.50 -2.61
CA HIS A 96 -36.10 -10.46 -1.73
C HIS A 96 -35.75 -9.03 -2.12
N GLY A 97 -34.78 -8.80 -3.02
CA GLY A 97 -34.39 -7.47 -3.50
C GLY A 97 -33.68 -6.57 -2.47
N ARG A 98 -33.62 -7.00 -1.20
CA ARG A 98 -32.91 -6.33 -0.09
C ARG A 98 -31.39 -6.52 -0.16
N VAL A 99 -30.79 -6.09 -1.26
CA VAL A 99 -29.35 -6.14 -1.52
C VAL A 99 -28.90 -4.78 -2.07
N VAL A 100 -27.69 -4.36 -1.76
CA VAL A 100 -27.16 -3.04 -2.15
C VAL A 100 -25.79 -3.18 -2.81
N PRO A 101 -25.44 -2.29 -3.75
CA PRO A 101 -24.10 -2.28 -4.32
C PRO A 101 -23.06 -1.80 -3.31
N THR A 102 -21.83 -2.26 -3.49
CA THR A 102 -20.73 -1.87 -2.61
C THR A 102 -19.38 -1.87 -3.30
N TRP A 103 -18.34 -1.50 -2.55
CA TRP A 103 -16.95 -1.62 -2.97
C TRP A 103 -16.21 -2.56 -2.03
N ASN A 104 -15.52 -3.53 -2.62
CA ASN A 104 -14.50 -4.31 -1.93
C ASN A 104 -13.13 -3.72 -2.22
N TYR A 105 -12.26 -3.73 -1.22
CA TYR A 105 -10.91 -3.20 -1.31
C TYR A 105 -10.03 -3.71 -0.17
N THR A 106 -8.72 -3.64 -0.36
CA THR A 106 -7.74 -3.76 0.72
C THR A 106 -6.81 -2.57 0.78
N VAL A 107 -6.43 -2.16 1.98
CA VAL A 107 -5.55 -1.01 2.21
C VAL A 107 -4.76 -1.18 3.51
N ALA A 108 -3.51 -0.71 3.52
CA ALA A 108 -2.70 -0.51 4.72
C ALA A 108 -2.45 0.99 4.93
N HIS A 109 -2.65 1.48 6.14
CA HIS A 109 -2.28 2.83 6.56
C HIS A 109 -1.13 2.74 7.58
N ALA A 110 0.05 3.23 7.17
CA ALA A 110 1.22 3.34 8.02
C ALA A 110 1.29 4.76 8.59
N HIS A 111 1.12 4.89 9.91
CA HIS A 111 1.22 6.14 10.64
C HIS A 111 2.61 6.27 11.25
N GLY A 112 3.22 7.42 11.06
CA GLY A 112 4.61 7.66 11.45
C GLY A 112 4.92 9.14 11.57
N VAL A 113 6.21 9.40 11.75
CA VAL A 113 6.78 10.74 11.76
C VAL A 113 7.85 10.76 10.67
N ALA A 114 7.76 11.71 9.74
CA ALA A 114 8.71 11.77 8.64
C ALA A 114 9.99 12.51 9.04
N HIS A 115 11.12 11.97 8.63
CA HIS A 115 12.44 12.54 8.83
C HIS A 115 13.14 12.72 7.48
N VAL A 116 13.75 13.88 7.28
CA VAL A 116 14.59 14.15 6.10
C VAL A 116 16.00 13.69 6.40
N ILE A 117 16.56 12.87 5.51
CA ILE A 117 17.95 12.44 5.56
C ILE A 117 18.69 13.04 4.35
N GLU A 118 19.70 13.84 4.63
CA GLU A 118 20.56 14.46 3.61
C GLU A 118 21.96 13.82 3.53
N ASP A 119 22.25 12.86 4.41
CA ASP A 119 23.50 12.12 4.40
C ASP A 119 23.65 11.33 3.09
N ARG A 120 24.76 11.56 2.39
CA ARG A 120 25.00 11.02 1.05
C ARG A 120 25.09 9.51 1.05
N ASP A 121 25.76 8.92 2.04
CA ASP A 121 26.03 7.48 2.06
C ASP A 121 24.75 6.70 2.39
N ARG A 122 23.95 7.23 3.33
CA ARG A 122 22.60 6.71 3.61
C ARG A 122 21.69 6.81 2.39
N LEU A 123 21.77 7.90 1.64
CA LEU A 123 20.98 8.09 0.42
C LEU A 123 21.36 7.08 -0.67
N LEU A 124 22.66 6.80 -0.84
CA LEU A 124 23.13 5.78 -1.77
C LEU A 124 22.70 4.36 -1.36
N ASP A 125 22.80 4.02 -0.08
CA ASP A 125 22.30 2.73 0.45
C ASP A 125 20.81 2.56 0.17
N GLN A 126 20.00 3.58 0.50
CA GLN A 126 18.55 3.53 0.30
C GLN A 126 18.18 3.38 -1.18
N LEU A 127 18.86 4.11 -2.08
CA LEU A 127 18.69 3.97 -3.52
C LEU A 127 18.99 2.55 -3.99
N ASN A 128 20.13 1.99 -3.58
CA ASN A 128 20.50 0.61 -3.96
C ASN A 128 19.45 -0.40 -3.49
N ARG A 129 18.93 -0.25 -2.27
CA ARG A 129 17.89 -1.13 -1.70
C ARG A 129 16.56 -1.02 -2.45
N LEU A 130 16.11 0.20 -2.74
CA LEU A 130 14.91 0.47 -3.55
C LEU A 130 15.06 -0.13 -4.96
N THR A 131 16.16 0.17 -5.63
CA THR A 131 16.47 -0.37 -6.96
C THR A 131 16.47 -1.89 -6.93
N HIS A 132 17.16 -2.51 -5.98
CA HIS A 132 17.19 -3.97 -5.86
C HIS A 132 15.79 -4.57 -5.67
N ALA A 133 14.97 -3.98 -4.80
CA ALA A 133 13.61 -4.48 -4.56
C ALA A 133 12.71 -4.42 -5.81
N HIS A 134 12.83 -3.37 -6.62
CA HIS A 134 12.02 -3.19 -7.83
C HIS A 134 12.55 -3.97 -9.04
N GLU A 135 13.88 -4.10 -9.16
CA GLU A 135 14.54 -4.77 -10.28
C GLU A 135 14.69 -6.28 -10.08
N ALA A 136 14.49 -6.81 -8.87
CA ALA A 136 14.67 -8.24 -8.54
C ALA A 136 13.87 -9.21 -9.42
N ARG A 137 12.76 -8.76 -10.03
CA ARG A 137 11.91 -9.58 -10.91
C ARG A 137 12.24 -9.44 -12.39
N GLN A 138 13.18 -8.57 -12.76
CA GLN A 138 13.57 -8.36 -14.15
C GLN A 138 14.53 -9.46 -14.62
N ALA A 139 14.46 -9.81 -15.90
CA ALA A 139 15.36 -10.78 -16.50
C ALA A 139 16.83 -10.30 -16.52
N ALA A 140 17.02 -8.98 -16.64
CA ALA A 140 18.31 -8.30 -16.55
C ALA A 140 18.15 -7.10 -15.59
N PRO A 141 18.34 -7.30 -14.28
CA PRO A 141 18.18 -6.24 -13.29
C PRO A 141 19.14 -5.08 -13.55
N TRP A 142 18.64 -3.84 -13.48
CA TRP A 142 19.48 -2.65 -13.49
C TRP A 142 20.00 -2.36 -12.07
N HIS A 143 21.28 -2.01 -11.97
CA HIS A 143 21.91 -1.60 -10.72
C HIS A 143 22.29 -0.13 -10.76
N VAL A 144 22.26 0.55 -9.62
CA VAL A 144 22.70 1.96 -9.53
C VAL A 144 24.12 2.14 -10.08
N ALA A 145 25.00 1.18 -9.82
CA ALA A 145 26.39 1.18 -10.28
C ALA A 145 26.56 0.97 -11.81
N ASP A 146 25.50 0.62 -12.54
CA ASP A 146 25.54 0.51 -14.00
C ASP A 146 25.57 1.90 -14.68
N ALA A 147 25.17 2.95 -13.94
CA ALA A 147 25.27 4.33 -14.41
C ALA A 147 26.68 4.93 -14.18
N PRO A 148 27.11 5.90 -15.03
CA PRO A 148 28.35 6.64 -14.80
C PRO A 148 28.37 7.34 -13.43
N ALA A 149 29.52 7.32 -12.76
CA ALA A 149 29.65 7.85 -11.39
C ALA A 149 29.33 9.35 -11.28
N ASP A 150 29.76 10.15 -12.27
CA ASP A 150 29.47 11.59 -12.35
C ASP A 150 27.97 11.87 -12.52
N PHE A 151 27.28 11.01 -13.26
CA PHE A 151 25.83 11.06 -13.43
C PHE A 151 25.09 10.72 -12.13
N ILE A 152 25.50 9.64 -11.43
CA ILE A 152 24.94 9.26 -10.12
C ILE A 152 25.14 10.40 -9.12
N ASP A 153 26.35 10.96 -9.03
CA ASP A 153 26.66 12.08 -8.13
C ASP A 153 25.76 13.29 -8.39
N SER A 154 25.44 13.57 -9.66
CA SER A 154 24.52 14.64 -10.02
C SER A 154 23.08 14.35 -9.58
N LEU A 155 22.59 13.12 -9.77
CA LEU A 155 21.25 12.74 -9.35
C LEU A 155 21.10 12.72 -7.83
N MET A 156 22.12 12.24 -7.09
CA MET A 156 22.12 12.22 -5.63
C MET A 156 22.00 13.64 -5.05
N ARG A 157 22.61 14.64 -5.69
CA ARG A 157 22.44 16.05 -5.29
C ARG A 157 21.02 16.58 -5.54
N ALA A 158 20.24 15.94 -6.41
CA ALA A 158 18.91 16.41 -6.81
C ALA A 158 17.76 15.80 -5.99
N ILE A 159 18.06 14.88 -5.06
CA ILE A 159 17.05 14.21 -4.22
C ILE A 159 17.37 14.33 -2.73
N VAL A 160 16.36 14.09 -1.89
CA VAL A 160 16.48 13.92 -0.45
C VAL A 160 15.73 12.66 -0.02
N CYS A 161 16.28 11.97 0.97
CA CYS A 161 15.67 10.77 1.52
C CYS A 161 14.62 11.13 2.56
N ILE A 162 13.56 10.35 2.59
CA ILE A 162 12.50 10.39 3.57
C ILE A 162 12.49 9.06 4.31
N GLU A 163 12.52 9.13 5.63
CA GLU A 163 12.36 7.98 6.51
C GLU A 163 11.16 8.18 7.42
N ILE A 164 10.32 7.16 7.53
CA ILE A 164 9.11 7.19 8.34
C ILE A 164 9.09 5.95 9.24
N PRO A 165 9.62 6.02 10.47
CA PRO A 165 9.43 4.98 11.46
C PRO A 165 7.94 4.81 11.75
N ILE A 166 7.42 3.59 11.57
CA ILE A 166 6.00 3.32 11.72
C ILE A 166 5.70 3.07 13.20
N HIS A 167 4.89 3.94 13.80
CA HIS A 167 4.43 3.75 15.18
C HIS A 167 3.07 3.04 15.25
N ARG A 168 2.29 3.07 14.17
CA ARG A 168 0.99 2.39 14.08
C ARG A 168 0.69 1.98 12.66
N LEU A 169 0.34 0.71 12.47
CA LEU A 169 -0.03 0.14 11.18
C LEU A 169 -1.47 -0.35 11.26
N GLU A 170 -2.35 0.17 10.40
CA GLU A 170 -3.76 -0.22 10.33
C GLU A 170 -4.06 -0.91 9.01
N GLY A 171 -4.73 -2.05 9.05
CA GLY A 171 -5.16 -2.78 7.87
C GLY A 171 -6.66 -2.86 7.73
N LYS A 172 -7.13 -2.81 6.48
CA LYS A 172 -8.52 -3.14 6.15
C LYS A 172 -8.58 -4.08 4.96
N LEU A 173 -9.39 -5.12 5.10
CA LEU A 173 -9.80 -6.00 4.02
C LEU A 173 -11.33 -6.03 4.02
N LYS A 174 -11.94 -5.35 3.05
CA LYS A 174 -13.36 -5.47 2.76
C LYS A 174 -13.52 -6.33 1.53
N ALA A 175 -13.92 -7.57 1.73
CA ALA A 175 -14.03 -8.64 0.75
C ALA A 175 -15.35 -9.43 0.94
N SER A 176 -16.44 -8.68 1.19
CA SER A 176 -17.80 -9.23 1.40
C SER A 176 -17.92 -10.24 2.56
N GLN A 177 -17.11 -10.13 3.61
CA GLN A 177 -17.14 -11.10 4.73
C GLN A 177 -18.45 -11.04 5.55
N ASP A 178 -19.17 -9.92 5.46
CA ASP A 178 -20.47 -9.67 6.09
C ASP A 178 -21.67 -10.18 5.28
N GLU A 179 -21.46 -10.65 4.06
CA GLU A 179 -22.52 -11.18 3.19
C GLU A 179 -22.74 -12.68 3.44
N ALA A 180 -23.92 -13.18 3.02
CA ALA A 180 -24.23 -14.61 3.09
C ALA A 180 -23.27 -15.43 2.21
N TRP A 181 -23.01 -16.68 2.61
CA TRP A 181 -22.05 -17.54 1.90
C TRP A 181 -22.34 -17.67 0.39
N ALA A 182 -23.62 -17.83 0.01
CA ALA A 182 -24.02 -17.93 -1.39
C ALA A 182 -23.69 -16.65 -2.19
N ASP A 183 -23.93 -15.47 -1.60
CA ASP A 183 -23.63 -14.18 -2.22
C ASP A 183 -22.13 -13.97 -2.40
N ARG A 184 -21.32 -14.45 -1.45
CA ARG A 184 -19.86 -14.41 -1.54
C ARG A 184 -19.33 -15.31 -2.65
N VAL A 185 -19.86 -16.54 -2.80
CA VAL A 185 -19.50 -17.43 -3.92
C VAL A 185 -19.89 -16.81 -5.26
N CYS A 186 -21.07 -16.22 -5.35
CA CYS A 186 -21.49 -15.49 -6.54
C CYS A 186 -20.61 -14.25 -6.81
N THR A 187 -20.14 -13.57 -5.77
CA THR A 187 -19.17 -12.47 -5.90
C THR A 187 -17.88 -12.94 -6.54
N VAL A 188 -17.32 -14.06 -6.09
CA VAL A 188 -16.10 -14.64 -6.70
C VAL A 188 -16.36 -14.94 -8.17
N ASN A 189 -17.43 -15.67 -8.49
CA ASN A 189 -17.75 -16.03 -9.88
C ASN A 189 -17.96 -14.80 -10.77
N GLY A 190 -18.67 -13.80 -10.27
CA GLY A 190 -18.92 -12.54 -10.97
C GLY A 190 -17.63 -11.76 -11.25
N LEU A 191 -16.72 -11.68 -10.27
CA LEU A 191 -15.42 -11.04 -10.44
C LEU A 191 -14.51 -11.82 -11.40
N ARG A 192 -14.51 -13.16 -11.35
CA ARG A 192 -13.74 -14.00 -12.29
C ARG A 192 -14.22 -13.86 -13.72
N ALA A 193 -15.52 -13.70 -13.94
CA ALA A 193 -16.10 -13.48 -15.25
C ALA A 193 -15.87 -12.04 -15.77
N TYR A 194 -15.54 -11.10 -14.89
CA TYR A 194 -15.26 -9.71 -15.27
C TYR A 194 -13.81 -9.56 -15.77
N PRO A 195 -13.58 -8.90 -16.91
CA PRO A 195 -12.24 -8.71 -17.43
C PRO A 195 -11.45 -7.71 -16.57
N GLY A 196 -10.15 -7.94 -16.43
CA GLY A 196 -9.21 -7.01 -15.80
C GLY A 196 -8.55 -7.57 -14.56
N GLU A 197 -7.26 -7.26 -14.42
CA GLU A 197 -6.40 -7.76 -13.33
C GLU A 197 -6.94 -7.39 -11.93
N ALA A 198 -7.47 -6.17 -11.76
CA ALA A 198 -8.05 -5.74 -10.50
C ALA A 198 -9.25 -6.59 -10.05
N ALA A 199 -10.11 -7.00 -10.99
CA ALA A 199 -11.25 -7.87 -10.69
C ALA A 199 -10.77 -9.28 -10.31
N GLN A 200 -9.77 -9.81 -11.01
CA GLN A 200 -9.18 -11.12 -10.70
C GLN A 200 -8.51 -11.13 -9.33
N ALA A 201 -7.68 -10.13 -9.03
CA ALA A 201 -7.05 -10.00 -7.72
C ALA A 201 -8.07 -9.81 -6.59
N MET A 202 -9.18 -9.10 -6.83
CA MET A 202 -10.26 -9.02 -5.85
C MET A 202 -10.99 -10.37 -5.70
N ALA A 203 -11.18 -11.14 -6.77
CA ALA A 203 -11.75 -12.48 -6.68
C ALA A 203 -10.89 -13.40 -5.80
N ASP A 204 -9.56 -13.33 -5.94
CA ASP A 204 -8.61 -14.04 -5.07
C ASP A 204 -8.77 -13.66 -3.59
N LEU A 205 -8.89 -12.36 -3.29
CA LEU A 205 -9.10 -11.88 -1.92
C LEU A 205 -10.43 -12.37 -1.32
N VAL A 206 -11.52 -12.33 -2.09
CA VAL A 206 -12.84 -12.82 -1.63
C VAL A 206 -12.82 -14.33 -1.42
N GLN A 207 -12.17 -15.09 -2.33
CA GLN A 207 -12.01 -16.53 -2.19
C GLN A 207 -11.19 -16.90 -0.94
N ASN A 208 -10.04 -16.23 -0.72
CA ASN A 208 -9.23 -16.47 0.47
C ASN A 208 -9.99 -16.14 1.78
N ALA A 209 -10.81 -15.08 1.78
CA ALA A 209 -11.66 -14.74 2.91
C ALA A 209 -12.77 -15.79 3.15
N LEU A 210 -13.24 -16.47 2.09
CA LEU A 210 -14.20 -17.59 2.20
C LEU A 210 -13.54 -18.81 2.85
N ASP A 211 -12.35 -19.17 2.38
CA ASP A 211 -11.64 -20.36 2.83
C ASP A 211 -11.17 -20.26 4.28
N THR A 212 -10.83 -19.06 4.75
CA THR A 212 -10.42 -18.80 6.13
C THR A 212 -11.57 -18.86 7.14
N HIS A 213 -12.79 -18.48 6.74
CA HIS A 213 -13.98 -18.59 7.60
C HIS A 213 -14.55 -20.02 7.69
N ASN A 214 -14.12 -20.92 6.78
CA ASN A 214 -14.55 -22.32 6.73
C ASN A 214 -13.57 -23.30 7.41
N ARG A 215 -12.54 -22.80 8.10
CA ARG A 215 -11.66 -23.65 8.92
C ARG A 215 -12.35 -23.91 10.28
N PRO A 216 -12.41 -25.17 10.74
CA PRO A 216 -13.08 -25.56 11.98
C PRO A 216 -12.45 -24.92 13.23
#